data_AF-A0A7X1TLV7-F1
#
_entry.id   AF-A0A7X1TLV7-F1
#
_cell.length_a   1.000
_cell.length_b   1.000
_cell.length_c   1.000
_cell.angle_alpha   90.00
_cell.angle_beta   90.00
_cell.angle_gamma   90.00
#
_symmetry.space_group_name_H-M   'P 1'
#
loop_
_entity.id
_entity.type
_entity.pdbx_description
1 polymer ?
#
loop_
_entity_poly.entity_id
_entity_poly.type
_entity_poly.pdbx_seq_one_letter_code
_entity_poly.pdbx_strand_id
1 'polypeptide(L)' 'FFRPEDAWLANPQSAHLRGTVDASAFLGERTRLTIRDAAPDALIVDVPGRVELARGTHVGITIAQDALIALS' A
#
# COMPACT_ATOMS: atom_id res chain seq x y z
N PHE A 1 -7.64 -0.74 10.90
CA PHE A 1 -8.00 0.00 9.67
C PHE A 1 -7.09 1.21 9.54
N PHE A 2 -6.92 1.77 8.36
CA PHE A 2 -6.17 3.01 8.11
C PHE A 2 -6.63 3.58 6.76
N ARG A 3 -6.33 4.85 6.47
CA ARG A 3 -6.66 5.43 5.15
C ARG A 3 -5.55 5.12 4.15
N PRO A 4 -5.83 4.96 2.85
CA PRO A 4 -4.80 4.63 1.86
C PRO A 4 -3.57 5.53 1.89
N GLU A 5 -3.73 6.81 2.20
CA GLU A 5 -2.67 7.82 2.30
C GLU A 5 -1.79 7.71 3.57
N ASP A 6 -2.21 6.94 4.56
CA ASP A 6 -1.49 6.74 5.83
C ASP A 6 -0.48 5.58 5.78
N ALA A 7 -0.23 5.04 4.59
CA ALA A 7 0.74 3.98 4.36
C ALA A 7 1.64 4.31 3.17
N TRP A 8 2.84 3.73 3.18
CA TRP A 8 3.83 3.93 2.11
C TRP A 8 4.54 2.64 1.74
N LEU A 9 5.10 2.62 0.53
CA LEU A 9 5.98 1.57 0.08
C LEU A 9 7.30 1.62 0.84
N ALA A 10 7.74 0.49 1.34
CA ALA A 10 9.00 0.33 2.06
C ALA A 10 9.77 -0.90 1.57
N ASN A 11 11.02 -1.02 1.98
CA ASN A 11 11.78 -2.23 1.77
C ASN A 11 11.02 -3.43 2.40
N PRO A 12 10.72 -4.51 1.66
CA PRO A 12 10.03 -5.68 2.19
C PRO A 12 10.67 -6.29 3.45
N GLN A 13 11.98 -6.11 3.64
CA GLN A 13 12.71 -6.63 4.80
C GLN A 13 12.38 -5.88 6.10
N SER A 14 12.06 -4.57 6.03
CA SER A 14 11.77 -3.73 7.20
C SER A 14 10.30 -3.31 7.32
N ALA A 15 9.47 -3.66 6.34
CA ALA A 15 8.06 -3.30 6.30
C ALA A 15 7.20 -4.05 7.32
N HIS A 16 6.08 -3.45 7.72
CA HIS A 16 5.08 -4.09 8.57
C HIS A 16 4.38 -5.25 7.84
N LEU A 17 3.96 -4.99 6.60
CA LEU A 17 3.28 -5.95 5.73
C LEU A 17 4.10 -6.20 4.45
N ARG A 18 3.89 -7.36 3.83
CA ARG A 18 4.44 -7.68 2.51
C ARG A 18 3.32 -8.18 1.62
N GLY A 19 3.33 -7.78 0.37
CA GLY A 19 2.34 -8.22 -0.59
C GLY A 19 2.83 -8.09 -2.02
N THR A 20 1.88 -8.22 -2.93
CA THR A 20 2.13 -8.19 -4.37
C THR A 20 1.23 -7.16 -5.03
N VAL A 21 1.79 -6.34 -5.93
CA VAL A 21 0.99 -5.38 -6.71
C VAL A 21 0.02 -6.14 -7.61
N ASP A 22 -1.27 -5.84 -7.46
CA ASP A 22 -2.32 -6.36 -8.32
C ASP A 22 -2.71 -5.35 -9.41
N ALA A 23 -2.82 -4.06 -9.03
CA ALA A 23 -3.14 -2.96 -9.94
C ALA A 23 -2.48 -1.65 -9.50
N SER A 24 -2.29 -0.75 -10.46
CA SER A 24 -1.83 0.63 -10.27
C SER A 24 -2.70 1.58 -11.10
N ALA A 25 -3.20 2.65 -10.46
CA ALA A 25 -3.99 3.68 -11.12
C ALA A 25 -3.47 5.06 -10.73
N PHE A 26 -3.05 5.84 -11.71
CA PHE A 26 -2.64 7.23 -11.48
C PHE A 26 -3.85 8.15 -11.43
N LEU A 27 -3.96 8.94 -10.35
CA LEU A 27 -5.10 9.79 -10.01
C LEU A 27 -4.75 11.28 -10.03
N GLY A 28 -3.79 11.69 -10.87
CA GLY A 28 -3.41 13.10 -11.09
C GLY A 28 -2.19 13.55 -10.27
N GLU A 29 -2.21 13.37 -8.95
CA GLU A 29 -1.09 13.76 -8.07
C GLU A 29 -0.49 12.57 -7.30
N ARG A 30 -1.18 11.43 -7.33
CA ARG A 30 -0.83 10.21 -6.62
C ARG A 30 -1.16 8.98 -7.45
N THR A 31 -0.53 7.88 -7.13
CA THR A 31 -0.87 6.56 -7.66
C THR A 31 -1.55 5.75 -6.57
N ARG A 32 -2.74 5.23 -6.87
CA ARG A 32 -3.40 4.22 -6.05
C ARG A 32 -2.91 2.84 -6.44
N LEU A 33 -2.42 2.10 -5.46
CA LEU A 33 -1.98 0.73 -5.59
C LEU A 33 -2.97 -0.20 -4.90
N THR A 34 -3.37 -1.25 -5.61
CA THR A 34 -4.08 -2.40 -5.03
C THR A 34 -3.06 -3.50 -4.78
N ILE A 35 -2.90 -3.90 -3.54
CA ILE A 35 -1.93 -4.90 -3.10
C ILE A 35 -2.66 -6.14 -2.58
N ARG A 36 -2.30 -7.31 -3.10
CA ARG A 36 -2.81 -8.60 -2.62
C ARG A 36 -1.78 -9.28 -1.71
N ASP A 37 -2.22 -10.33 -1.00
CA ASP A 37 -1.42 -11.17 -0.10
C ASP A 37 -0.82 -10.45 1.14
N ALA A 38 -1.14 -9.17 1.35
CA ALA A 38 -0.67 -8.39 2.50
C ALA A 38 -1.61 -8.44 3.72
N ALA A 39 -2.87 -8.81 3.49
CA ALA A 39 -3.94 -8.92 4.46
C ALA A 39 -5.02 -9.88 3.91
N PRO A 40 -6.04 -10.28 4.70
CA PRO A 40 -7.14 -11.11 4.19
C PRO A 40 -7.87 -10.50 2.99
N ASP A 41 -8.06 -9.18 3.01
CA ASP A 41 -8.60 -8.40 1.90
C ASP A 41 -7.50 -7.64 1.16
N ALA A 42 -7.78 -7.24 -0.08
CA ALA A 42 -6.87 -6.40 -0.85
C ALA A 42 -6.61 -5.07 -0.14
N LEU A 43 -5.33 -4.74 0.01
CA LEU A 43 -4.87 -3.52 0.65
C LEU A 43 -4.79 -2.39 -0.38
N ILE A 44 -5.35 -1.23 -0.06
CA ILE A 44 -5.27 -0.04 -0.91
C ILE A 44 -4.29 0.94 -0.29
N VAL A 45 -3.32 1.39 -1.09
CA VAL A 45 -2.29 2.36 -0.66
C VAL A 45 -2.18 3.46 -1.71
N ASP A 46 -2.20 4.72 -1.27
CA ASP A 46 -2.00 5.88 -2.14
C ASP A 46 -0.56 6.39 -1.95
N VAL A 47 0.25 6.35 -3.02
CA VAL A 47 1.64 6.82 -3.01
C VAL A 47 1.79 8.13 -3.78
N PRO A 48 2.68 9.05 -3.35
CA PRO A 48 2.83 10.34 -4.01
C PRO A 48 3.41 10.21 -5.42
N GLY A 49 2.92 11.06 -6.32
CA GLY A 49 3.37 11.13 -7.70
C GLY A 49 2.92 9.96 -8.57
N ARG A 50 3.54 9.87 -9.75
CA ARG A 50 3.32 8.77 -10.69
C ARG A 50 4.30 7.65 -10.38
N VAL A 51 3.77 6.49 -10.00
CA VAL A 51 4.54 5.26 -9.78
C VAL A 51 4.05 4.18 -10.75
N GLU A 52 4.99 3.59 -11.49
CA GLU A 52 4.74 2.47 -12.40
C GLU A 52 5.36 1.20 -11.81
N LEU A 53 4.55 0.48 -11.02
CA LEU A 53 4.89 -0.88 -10.58
C LEU A 53 4.12 -1.89 -11.43
N ALA A 54 4.85 -2.88 -11.91
CA ALA A 54 4.25 -3.97 -12.66
C ALA A 54 3.34 -4.80 -11.76
N ARG A 55 2.27 -5.35 -12.34
CA ARG A 55 1.50 -6.41 -11.69
C ARG A 55 2.43 -7.58 -11.37
N GLY A 56 2.34 -8.12 -10.16
CA GLY A 56 3.23 -9.18 -9.69
C GLY A 56 4.46 -8.69 -8.94
N THR A 57 4.73 -7.38 -8.89
CA THR A 57 5.86 -6.85 -8.13
C THR A 57 5.65 -7.05 -6.62
N HIS A 58 6.63 -7.66 -5.95
CA HIS A 58 6.67 -7.78 -4.50
C HIS A 58 7.01 -6.45 -3.84
N VAL A 59 6.24 -6.07 -2.84
CA VAL A 59 6.39 -4.79 -2.12
C VAL A 59 6.25 -4.96 -0.62
N GLY A 60 6.96 -4.12 0.13
CA GLY A 60 6.73 -3.90 1.54
C GLY A 60 5.79 -2.71 1.74
N ILE A 61 4.92 -2.80 2.75
CA ILE A 61 4.01 -1.71 3.15
C ILE A 61 4.25 -1.39 4.62
N THR A 62 4.50 -0.13 4.90
CA THR A 62 4.56 0.41 6.27
C THR A 62 3.37 1.35 6.46
N ILE A 63 2.79 1.31 7.65
CA ILE A 63 1.60 2.08 8.04
C ILE A 63 2.01 3.01 9.18
N ALA A 64 1.60 4.28 9.12
CA ALA A 64 1.75 5.22 10.21
C ALA A 64 1.05 4.68 11.47
N GLN A 65 1.80 4.47 12.55
CA GLN A 65 1.26 3.83 13.76
C GLN A 65 0.18 4.67 14.43
N ASP A 66 0.32 6.00 14.39
CA ASP A 66 -0.63 6.99 14.91
C ASP A 66 -1.87 7.15 14.03
N ALA A 67 -1.88 6.58 12.81
CA ALA A 67 -3.01 6.59 11.90
C ALA A 67 -3.85 5.29 11.94
N LEU A 68 -3.52 4.35 12.82
CA LEU A 68 -4.28 3.11 12.98
C LEU A 68 -5.63 3.39 13.66
N ILE A 69 -6.70 3.03 12.95
CA ILE A 69 -8.07 3.10 13.41
C ILE A 69 -8.46 1.73 13.98
N ALA A 70 -8.69 1.70 15.30
CA ALA A 70 -9.31 0.57 15.97
C ALA A 70 -10.82 0.55 15.70
N LEU A 71 -11.36 -0.63 15.38
CA LEU A 71 -12.80 -0.84 15.36
C LEU A 71 -13.21 -1.57 16.64
N SER A 72 -14.27 -1.08 17.27
CA SER A 72 -14.93 -1.66 18.43
C SER A 72 -16.14 -2.49 18.04
#